data_AF-A0A0P5GAK7-F1
#
_entry.id   AF-A0A0P5GAK7-F1
#
_cell.length_a   1.000
_cell.length_b   1.000
_cell.length_c   1.000
_cell.angle_alpha   90.00
_cell.angle_beta   90.00
_cell.angle_gamma   90.00
#
_symmetry.space_group_name_H-M   'P 1'
#
loop_
_entity.id
_entity.type
_entity.pdbx_description
1 polymer ?
#
loop_
_entity_poly.entity_id
_entity_poly.type
_entity_poly.pdbx_seq_one_letter_code
_entity_poly.pdbx_strand_id
1 'polypeptide(L)'
;MTLILGATSSGRRLRSRTKAVTLIPFFSACSMQQSRLPDEVAPKINVINGNSTIKEDVAKALEGQDAVIVTLGTRNDLNFTTVMSDSLKLILDLMCETGIKAISACMSSFLFMDPERVPPRFAEINADHKRMLETLQSPKYESLDWIAVLPPHIADEPSSNNQFKVNHGSSPGRQVPKSDLGQFMVECLSQPEHYHQLCGLAYPTLQ
;
A
#
# COMPACT_ATOMS: atom_id res chain seq x y z
N MET A 1 -9.65 -11.78 -11.79
CA MET A 1 -9.24 -10.44 -12.25
C MET A 1 -9.95 -9.46 -11.35
N THR A 2 -9.27 -8.88 -10.36
CA THR A 2 -9.64 -7.64 -9.65
C THR A 2 -8.72 -7.43 -8.46
N LEU A 3 -8.26 -6.19 -8.32
CA LEU A 3 -7.77 -5.57 -7.12
C LEU A 3 -8.25 -4.12 -7.18
N ILE A 4 -9.01 -3.64 -6.20
CA ILE A 4 -9.29 -2.21 -6.02
C ILE A 4 -9.26 -1.89 -4.52
N LEU A 5 -8.41 -0.94 -4.18
CA LEU A 5 -8.16 -0.39 -2.86
C LEU A 5 -9.35 0.42 -2.33
N GLY A 6 -9.47 0.44 -0.99
CA GLY A 6 -10.47 1.21 -0.26
C GLY A 6 -10.37 2.70 -0.50
N ALA A 7 -11.32 3.23 -1.27
CA ALA A 7 -11.86 4.56 -1.11
C ALA A 7 -13.36 4.49 -1.46
N THR A 8 -14.20 4.80 -0.49
CA THR A 8 -15.63 5.04 -0.73
C THR A 8 -15.76 6.31 -1.57
N SER A 9 -15.68 6.20 -2.90
CA SER A 9 -16.45 6.97 -3.90
C SER A 9 -15.79 6.96 -5.28
N SER A 10 -16.65 6.88 -6.29
CA SER A 10 -16.42 7.04 -7.74
C SER A 10 -15.73 5.89 -8.48
N GLY A 11 -16.55 5.12 -9.20
CA GLY A 11 -16.13 3.97 -10.00
C GLY A 11 -15.31 4.36 -11.23
N ARG A 12 -14.18 3.68 -11.41
CA ARG A 12 -13.62 3.37 -12.74
C ARG A 12 -13.06 1.94 -12.73
N ARG A 13 -13.33 1.23 -13.83
CA ARG A 13 -12.80 -0.11 -14.11
C ARG A 13 -11.29 -0.02 -14.34
N LEU A 14 -10.49 -0.52 -13.40
CA LEU A 14 -9.10 -0.89 -13.70
C LEU A 14 -9.09 -2.24 -14.42
N ARG A 15 -8.49 -2.28 -15.62
CA ARG A 15 -8.26 -3.51 -16.39
C ARG A 15 -6.79 -3.95 -16.27
N SER A 16 -6.31 -4.26 -15.07
CA SER A 16 -5.07 -5.02 -14.92
C SER A 16 -5.40 -6.52 -14.90
N ARG A 17 -4.63 -7.33 -15.64
CA ARG A 17 -4.80 -8.81 -15.67
C ARG A 17 -4.30 -9.49 -14.38
N THR A 18 -3.66 -8.73 -13.49
CA THR A 18 -3.07 -9.18 -12.22
C THR A 18 -4.15 -9.45 -11.16
N LYS A 19 -4.13 -10.62 -10.53
CA LYS A 19 -4.82 -10.85 -9.25
C LYS A 19 -3.92 -10.37 -8.13
N ALA A 20 -4.41 -9.45 -7.32
CA ALA A 20 -3.65 -8.98 -6.18
C ALA A 20 -4.56 -8.83 -4.97
N VAL A 21 -3.92 -8.93 -3.79
CA VAL A 21 -4.58 -8.82 -2.51
C VAL A 21 -4.15 -7.54 -1.79
N THR A 22 -5.09 -6.81 -1.21
CA THR A 22 -4.81 -5.68 -0.32
C THR A 22 -4.77 -6.16 1.13
N LEU A 23 -3.68 -5.87 1.84
CA LEU A 23 -3.50 -6.22 3.25
C LEU A 23 -3.54 -4.98 4.15
N ILE A 24 -4.33 -5.06 5.23
CA ILE A 24 -4.52 -4.03 6.27
C ILE A 24 -4.37 -4.66 7.68
N PRO A 25 -4.07 -3.90 8.76
CA PRO A 25 -3.35 -4.42 9.95
C PRO A 25 -4.19 -5.28 10.90
N PHE A 26 -5.49 -5.34 10.66
CA PHE A 26 -6.30 -6.49 11.00
C PHE A 26 -6.75 -7.02 9.66
N PHE A 27 -6.55 -8.29 9.32
CA PHE A 27 -7.19 -8.89 8.15
C PHE A 27 -8.71 -9.01 8.32
N SER A 28 -9.37 -8.27 9.22
CA SER A 28 -10.71 -7.85 8.86
C SER A 28 -10.51 -6.75 7.85
N ALA A 29 -10.99 -6.94 6.62
CA ALA A 29 -11.32 -5.86 5.71
C ALA A 29 -12.31 -4.90 6.43
N CYS A 30 -11.82 -4.15 7.41
CA CYS A 30 -12.65 -3.56 8.45
C CYS A 30 -13.14 -2.16 8.02
N SER A 31 -12.97 -1.85 6.74
CA SER A 31 -13.87 -0.94 6.01
C SER A 31 -14.59 -1.57 4.82
N MET A 32 -14.33 -2.84 4.48
CA MET A 32 -15.00 -3.57 3.39
C MET A 32 -15.58 -4.90 3.92
N GLN A 33 -16.55 -4.80 4.83
CA GLN A 33 -17.61 -5.79 4.86
C GLN A 33 -18.14 -5.90 3.41
N GLN A 34 -18.45 -7.09 2.88
CA GLN A 34 -18.91 -7.20 1.48
C GLN A 34 -20.08 -6.24 1.19
N SER A 35 -20.90 -5.95 2.20
CA SER A 35 -21.98 -4.95 2.22
C SER A 35 -21.55 -3.49 2.02
N ARG A 36 -20.26 -3.16 2.12
CA ARG A 36 -19.68 -1.82 1.90
C ARG A 36 -19.01 -1.70 0.54
N LEU A 37 -18.89 -2.80 -0.20
CA LEU A 37 -18.44 -2.78 -1.58
C LEU A 37 -19.59 -2.26 -2.46
N PRO A 38 -19.30 -1.40 -3.45
CA PRO A 38 -20.27 -1.12 -4.50
C PRO A 38 -20.70 -2.42 -5.18
N ASP A 39 -21.99 -2.55 -5.50
CA ASP A 39 -22.57 -3.78 -6.09
C ASP A 39 -21.84 -4.24 -7.36
N GLU A 40 -21.27 -3.30 -8.13
CA GLU A 40 -20.52 -3.59 -9.34
C GLU A 40 -19.16 -4.28 -9.09
N VAL A 41 -18.62 -4.12 -7.88
CA VAL A 41 -17.27 -4.56 -7.48
C VAL A 41 -17.35 -5.76 -6.55
N ALA A 42 -18.38 -5.84 -5.70
CA ALA A 42 -18.56 -6.92 -4.73
C ALA A 42 -18.41 -8.34 -5.30
N PRO A 43 -18.92 -8.69 -6.50
CA PRO A 43 -18.77 -10.03 -7.07
C PRO A 43 -17.34 -10.36 -7.55
N LYS A 44 -16.47 -9.36 -7.66
CA LYS A 44 -15.12 -9.52 -8.20
C LYS A 44 -14.04 -9.56 -7.12
N ILE A 45 -14.40 -9.25 -5.87
CA ILE A 45 -13.48 -9.21 -4.73
C ILE A 45 -13.78 -10.40 -3.83
N ASN A 46 -12.74 -11.16 -3.53
CA ASN A 46 -12.79 -12.13 -2.45
C ASN A 46 -12.36 -11.43 -1.16
N VAL A 47 -13.25 -11.36 -0.17
CA VAL A 47 -12.95 -10.76 1.14
C VAL A 47 -12.60 -11.87 2.12
N ILE A 48 -11.39 -11.82 2.68
CA ILE A 48 -10.92 -12.74 3.70
C ILE A 48 -10.87 -12.00 5.03
N ASN A 49 -11.42 -12.61 6.07
CA ASN A 49 -11.36 -12.13 7.45
C ASN A 49 -10.21 -12.82 8.21
N GLY A 50 -9.42 -12.09 8.98
CA GLY A 50 -8.27 -12.59 9.74
C GLY A 50 -7.47 -11.50 10.49
N ASN A 51 -6.20 -11.75 10.82
CA ASN A 51 -5.24 -10.76 11.33
C ASN A 51 -3.88 -10.77 10.56
N SER A 52 -3.28 -9.61 10.30
CA SER A 52 -2.03 -9.50 9.50
C SER A 52 -0.79 -9.89 10.26
N THR A 53 -0.90 -10.05 11.57
CA THR A 53 0.16 -10.58 12.42
C THR A 53 0.05 -12.10 12.58
N ILE A 54 -0.94 -12.75 11.97
CA ILE A 54 -1.18 -14.20 12.06
C ILE A 54 -0.81 -14.87 10.74
N LYS A 55 0.18 -15.78 10.77
CA LYS A 55 0.74 -16.43 9.57
C LYS A 55 -0.33 -17.13 8.74
N GLU A 56 -1.23 -17.85 9.38
CA GLU A 56 -2.27 -18.64 8.72
C GLU A 56 -3.25 -17.76 7.95
N ASP A 57 -3.56 -16.57 8.46
CA ASP A 57 -4.49 -15.65 7.83
C ASP A 57 -3.85 -14.93 6.63
N VAL A 58 -2.57 -14.56 6.76
CA VAL A 58 -1.79 -14.02 5.65
C VAL A 58 -1.62 -15.07 4.55
N ALA A 59 -1.31 -16.32 4.90
CA ALA A 59 -1.12 -17.40 3.94
C ALA A 59 -2.40 -17.67 3.12
N LYS A 60 -3.57 -17.75 3.78
CA LYS A 60 -4.86 -17.89 3.09
C LYS A 60 -5.14 -16.78 2.09
N ALA A 61 -4.68 -15.56 2.38
CA ALA A 61 -4.93 -14.43 1.52
C ALA A 61 -3.98 -14.31 0.34
N LEU A 62 -2.77 -14.84 0.47
CA LEU A 62 -1.80 -14.92 -0.61
C LEU A 62 -2.11 -16.07 -1.59
N GLU A 63 -2.93 -17.04 -1.20
CA GLU A 63 -3.28 -18.18 -2.04
C GLU A 63 -3.88 -17.75 -3.40
N GLY A 64 -3.22 -18.15 -4.49
CA GLY A 64 -3.67 -17.90 -5.86
C GLY A 64 -3.55 -16.45 -6.34
N GLN A 65 -2.78 -15.61 -5.64
CA GLN A 65 -2.49 -14.23 -6.03
C GLN A 65 -1.23 -14.13 -6.88
N ASP A 66 -1.18 -13.13 -7.75
CA ASP A 66 -0.03 -12.84 -8.62
C ASP A 66 0.86 -11.72 -8.05
N ALA A 67 0.29 -10.87 -7.21
CA ALA A 67 0.99 -9.73 -6.58
C ALA A 67 0.32 -9.31 -5.25
N VAL A 68 1.01 -8.48 -4.48
CA VAL A 68 0.54 -7.99 -3.18
C VAL A 68 0.51 -6.46 -3.14
N ILE A 69 -0.54 -5.91 -2.53
CA ILE A 69 -0.59 -4.49 -2.16
C ILE A 69 -0.73 -4.36 -0.66
N VAL A 70 0.13 -3.56 -0.05
CA VAL A 70 0.16 -3.35 1.39
C VAL A 70 -0.25 -1.91 1.69
N THR A 71 -1.38 -1.73 2.37
CA THR A 71 -1.86 -0.43 2.87
C THR A 71 -2.13 -0.51 4.37
N LEU A 72 -1.15 -1.05 5.10
CA LEU A 72 -1.20 -1.16 6.54
C LEU A 72 -1.17 0.24 7.18
N GLY A 73 -1.97 0.45 8.22
CA GLY A 73 -2.05 1.73 8.92
C GLY A 73 -2.85 1.65 10.21
N THR A 74 -2.50 2.44 11.21
CA THR A 74 -3.10 2.42 12.56
C THR A 74 -4.41 3.22 12.68
N ARG A 75 -5.03 3.58 11.55
CA ARG A 75 -6.19 4.48 11.49
C ARG A 75 -5.88 5.82 12.17
N ASN A 76 -6.54 6.10 13.29
CA ASN A 76 -6.38 7.32 14.09
C ASN A 76 -5.51 7.09 15.33
N ASP A 77 -5.03 5.87 15.57
CA ASP A 77 -4.14 5.58 16.68
C ASP A 77 -2.71 5.97 16.30
N LEU A 78 -2.12 6.88 17.05
CA LEU A 78 -0.77 7.42 16.82
C LEU A 78 0.24 6.95 17.87
N ASN A 79 -0.15 6.00 18.72
CA ASN A 79 0.74 5.43 19.74
C ASN A 79 1.83 4.54 19.12
N PHE A 80 2.80 4.16 19.96
CA PHE A 80 3.81 3.16 19.61
C PHE A 80 3.18 1.92 18.98
N THR A 81 3.75 1.46 17.87
CA THR A 81 3.29 0.28 17.14
C THR A 81 4.44 -0.41 16.44
N THR A 82 4.40 -1.74 16.34
CA THR A 82 5.23 -2.55 15.42
C THR A 82 4.39 -3.32 14.41
N VAL A 83 3.06 -3.15 14.46
CA VAL A 83 2.12 -4.01 13.72
C VAL A 83 2.35 -3.92 12.22
N MET A 84 2.71 -2.74 11.68
CA MET A 84 2.86 -2.58 10.24
C MET A 84 4.15 -3.26 9.75
N SER A 85 5.25 -3.09 10.48
CA SER A 85 6.53 -3.74 10.15
C SER A 85 6.51 -5.26 10.37
N ASP A 86 5.93 -5.74 11.48
CA ASP A 86 5.80 -7.17 11.76
C ASP A 86 4.92 -7.86 10.71
N SER A 87 3.81 -7.23 10.33
CA SER A 87 2.92 -7.74 9.28
C SER A 87 3.62 -7.76 7.92
N LEU A 88 4.32 -6.68 7.55
CA LEU A 88 5.04 -6.63 6.28
C LEU A 88 6.11 -7.73 6.20
N LYS A 89 6.87 -7.96 7.28
CA LYS A 89 7.86 -9.03 7.33
C LYS A 89 7.23 -10.40 7.05
N LEU A 90 6.11 -10.70 7.71
CA LEU A 90 5.38 -11.95 7.51
C LEU A 90 4.87 -12.11 6.07
N ILE A 91 4.38 -11.02 5.48
CA ILE A 91 3.93 -10.99 4.07
C ILE A 91 5.10 -11.30 3.14
N LEU A 92 6.24 -10.64 3.32
CA LEU A 92 7.42 -10.82 2.48
C LEU A 92 7.98 -12.25 2.61
N ASP A 93 8.01 -12.80 3.82
CA ASP A 93 8.40 -14.19 4.07
C ASP A 93 7.51 -15.18 3.30
N LEU A 94 6.19 -15.01 3.39
CA LEU A 94 5.24 -15.86 2.68
C LEU A 94 5.26 -15.66 1.17
N MET A 95 5.53 -14.44 0.68
CA MET A 95 5.73 -14.19 -0.75
C MET A 95 6.92 -14.98 -1.29
N CYS A 96 8.04 -15.00 -0.57
CA CYS A 96 9.18 -15.84 -0.92
C CYS A 96 8.84 -17.34 -0.88
N GLU A 97 8.06 -17.80 0.11
CA GLU A 97 7.61 -19.20 0.21
C GLU A 97 6.67 -19.61 -0.95
N THR A 98 5.80 -18.69 -1.40
CA THR A 98 4.76 -18.95 -2.41
C THR A 98 5.18 -18.61 -3.85
N GLY A 99 6.30 -17.91 -4.04
CA GLY A 99 6.81 -17.50 -5.34
C GLY A 99 6.15 -16.26 -5.93
N ILE A 100 5.36 -15.52 -5.15
CA ILE A 100 4.82 -14.22 -5.55
C ILE A 100 5.96 -13.20 -5.55
N LYS A 101 6.13 -12.46 -6.65
CA LYS A 101 7.25 -11.52 -6.81
C LYS A 101 6.89 -10.06 -6.59
N ALA A 102 5.79 -9.61 -7.16
CA ALA A 102 5.47 -8.18 -7.22
C ALA A 102 4.74 -7.71 -5.95
N ILE A 103 5.22 -6.62 -5.36
CA ILE A 103 4.60 -5.99 -4.19
C ILE A 103 4.70 -4.48 -4.24
N SER A 104 3.60 -3.77 -3.99
CA SER A 104 3.60 -2.33 -3.70
C SER A 104 3.18 -2.07 -2.26
N ALA A 105 4.01 -1.33 -1.51
CA ALA A 105 3.80 -1.08 -0.09
C ALA A 105 3.68 0.42 0.18
N CYS A 106 2.52 0.83 0.70
CA CYS A 106 2.26 2.21 1.10
C CYS A 106 2.92 2.48 2.46
N MET A 107 3.70 3.56 2.50
CA MET A 107 4.28 4.12 3.72
C MET A 107 4.01 5.64 3.73
N SER A 108 4.86 6.44 4.34
CA SER A 108 4.72 7.91 4.36
C SER A 108 5.88 8.60 3.64
N SER A 109 5.59 9.69 2.93
CA SER A 109 6.60 10.63 2.42
C SER A 109 7.44 11.31 3.50
N PHE A 110 7.06 11.20 4.79
CA PHE A 110 7.93 11.60 5.90
C PHE A 110 9.28 10.87 5.88
N LEU A 111 9.38 9.69 5.25
CA LEU A 111 10.64 8.99 5.05
C LEU A 111 11.60 9.70 4.08
N PHE A 112 11.13 10.70 3.31
CA PHE A 112 11.98 11.60 2.52
C PHE A 112 12.46 12.83 3.30
N MET A 113 12.00 13.03 4.54
CA MET A 113 12.32 14.20 5.34
C MET A 113 13.37 13.88 6.40
N ASP A 114 14.10 14.91 6.83
CA ASP A 114 14.92 14.81 8.04
C ASP A 114 14.03 14.44 9.24
N PRO A 115 14.46 13.52 10.13
CA PRO A 115 13.66 13.08 11.28
C PRO A 115 13.17 14.23 12.17
N GLU A 116 13.95 15.30 12.31
CA GLU A 116 13.60 16.49 13.10
C GLU A 116 12.42 17.30 12.51
N ARG A 117 12.12 17.11 11.22
CA ARG A 117 11.03 17.79 10.52
C ARG A 117 9.72 17.00 10.55
N VAL A 118 9.75 15.76 11.02
CA VAL A 118 8.56 14.93 11.19
C VAL A 118 7.78 15.46 12.41
N PRO A 119 6.49 15.81 12.26
CA PRO A 119 5.71 16.29 13.40
C PRO A 119 5.74 15.28 14.55
N PRO A 120 6.03 15.67 15.81
CA PRO A 120 6.23 14.74 16.92
C PRO A 120 5.09 13.75 17.14
N ARG A 121 3.84 14.17 16.87
CA ARG A 121 2.65 13.30 16.95
C ARG A 121 2.67 12.10 16.00
N PHE A 122 3.50 12.13 14.95
CA PHE A 122 3.66 11.04 13.99
C PHE A 122 4.98 10.27 14.18
N ALA A 123 5.79 10.60 15.19
CA ALA A 123 7.10 10.00 15.37
C ALA A 123 7.04 8.47 15.46
N GLU A 124 6.12 7.95 16.28
CA GLU A 124 5.95 6.50 16.48
C GLU A 124 5.50 5.77 15.21
N ILE A 125 4.52 6.33 14.50
CA ILE A 125 4.01 5.76 13.25
C ILE A 125 5.08 5.85 12.14
N ASN A 126 5.82 6.95 12.08
CA ASN A 126 6.92 7.12 11.13
C ASN A 126 8.09 6.18 11.45
N ALA A 127 8.36 5.90 12.72
CA ALA A 127 9.36 4.92 13.14
C ALA A 127 8.98 3.51 12.66
N ASP A 128 7.70 3.14 12.67
CA ASP A 128 7.26 1.85 12.14
C ASP A 128 7.28 1.79 10.61
N HIS A 129 6.92 2.87 9.92
CA HIS A 129 7.14 2.98 8.46
C HIS A 129 8.63 2.88 8.10
N LYS A 130 9.52 3.43 8.92
CA LYS A 130 10.97 3.28 8.73
C LYS A 130 11.39 1.82 8.85
N ARG A 131 10.91 1.09 9.87
CA ARG A 131 11.16 -0.36 10.00
C ARG A 131 10.58 -1.16 8.84
N MET A 132 9.40 -0.78 8.32
CA MET A 132 8.85 -1.39 7.10
C MET A 132 9.78 -1.20 5.92
N LEU A 133 10.27 0.02 5.68
CA LEU A 133 11.17 0.33 4.58
C LEU A 133 12.49 -0.44 4.70
N GLU A 134 13.12 -0.43 5.88
CA GLU A 134 14.35 -1.19 6.16
C GLU A 134 14.15 -2.69 5.95
N THR A 135 13.00 -3.23 6.37
CA THR A 135 12.64 -4.63 6.13
C THR A 135 12.50 -4.90 4.64
N LEU A 136 11.75 -4.07 3.91
CA LEU A 136 11.49 -4.22 2.48
C LEU A 136 12.79 -4.18 1.65
N GLN A 137 13.73 -3.31 2.02
CA GLN A 137 15.03 -3.14 1.35
C GLN A 137 16.08 -4.17 1.77
N SER A 138 15.76 -5.08 2.71
CA SER A 138 16.71 -6.09 3.17
C SER A 138 17.17 -7.00 2.02
N PRO A 139 18.45 -7.42 1.98
CA PRO A 139 18.95 -8.39 1.00
C PRO A 139 18.14 -9.70 0.96
N LYS A 140 17.45 -10.03 2.06
CA LYS A 140 16.54 -11.19 2.13
C LYS A 140 15.44 -11.15 1.07
N TYR A 141 14.96 -9.97 0.69
CA TYR A 141 13.83 -9.78 -0.22
C TYR A 141 14.23 -9.11 -1.54
N GLU A 142 15.53 -9.11 -1.87
CA GLU A 142 16.06 -8.56 -3.13
C GLU A 142 15.49 -9.26 -4.38
N SER A 143 15.04 -10.51 -4.24
CA SER A 143 14.42 -11.27 -5.33
C SER A 143 12.97 -10.88 -5.63
N LEU A 144 12.36 -10.03 -4.80
CA LEU A 144 11.00 -9.52 -4.99
C LEU A 144 11.04 -8.21 -5.79
N ASP A 145 10.08 -8.05 -6.70
CA ASP A 145 9.87 -6.81 -7.47
C ASP A 145 9.13 -5.79 -6.59
N TRP A 146 9.80 -5.31 -5.53
CA TRP A 146 9.17 -4.44 -4.54
C TRP A 146 9.13 -2.97 -4.97
N ILE A 147 8.04 -2.29 -4.66
CA ILE A 147 7.84 -0.85 -4.86
C ILE A 147 7.42 -0.21 -3.54
N ALA A 148 8.22 0.74 -3.03
CA ALA A 148 7.86 1.53 -1.86
C ALA A 148 7.09 2.78 -2.32
N VAL A 149 5.81 2.89 -1.97
CA VAL A 149 4.95 4.02 -2.36
C VAL A 149 4.82 4.97 -1.16
N LEU A 150 5.35 6.18 -1.29
CA LEU A 150 5.51 7.16 -0.22
C LEU A 150 4.68 8.42 -0.52
N PRO A 151 3.35 8.37 -0.36
CA PRO A 151 2.49 9.52 -0.55
C PRO A 151 2.68 10.58 0.54
N PRO A 152 2.42 11.86 0.24
CA PRO A 152 2.25 12.93 1.22
C PRO A 152 0.84 12.87 1.80
N HIS A 153 0.18 14.01 2.01
CA HIS A 153 -1.17 14.00 2.53
C HIS A 153 -2.12 13.25 1.59
N ILE A 154 -2.74 12.17 2.08
CA ILE A 154 -3.75 11.42 1.34
C ILE A 154 -5.09 12.13 1.53
N ALA A 155 -5.63 12.65 0.45
CA ALA A 155 -6.68 13.64 0.49
C ALA A 155 -7.98 13.13 -0.16
N ASP A 156 -9.12 13.68 0.25
CA ASP A 156 -10.47 13.24 -0.13
C ASP A 156 -11.01 13.91 -1.41
N GLU A 157 -10.18 14.68 -2.11
CA GLU A 157 -10.56 15.29 -3.38
C GLU A 157 -10.76 14.24 -4.49
N PRO A 158 -11.49 14.62 -5.57
CA PRO A 158 -11.60 13.78 -6.75
C PRO A 158 -10.23 13.44 -7.37
N SER A 159 -10.21 12.35 -8.14
CA SER A 159 -9.04 11.97 -8.94
C SER A 159 -8.54 13.13 -9.79
N SER A 160 -7.21 13.23 -9.91
CA SER A 160 -6.56 14.16 -10.83
C SER A 160 -6.70 13.79 -12.30
N ASN A 161 -7.36 12.68 -12.62
CA ASN A 161 -7.40 12.10 -13.97
C ASN A 161 -5.99 11.87 -14.55
N ASN A 162 -5.13 11.15 -13.80
CA ASN A 162 -3.76 10.79 -14.18
C ASN A 162 -2.78 11.96 -14.33
N GLN A 163 -3.04 13.08 -13.65
CA GLN A 163 -2.14 14.24 -13.68
C GLN A 163 -1.16 14.25 -12.49
N PHE A 164 -1.24 13.27 -11.60
CA PHE A 164 -0.26 13.09 -10.53
C PHE A 164 1.14 12.83 -11.11
N LYS A 165 2.17 13.21 -10.34
CA LYS A 165 3.58 12.97 -10.66
C LYS A 165 4.15 11.90 -9.74
N VAL A 166 5.07 11.12 -10.28
CA VAL A 166 5.88 10.14 -9.54
C VAL A 166 7.35 10.54 -9.68
N ASN A 167 8.02 10.71 -8.55
CA ASN A 167 9.47 10.86 -8.49
C ASN A 167 10.08 9.71 -7.69
N HIS A 168 11.22 9.17 -8.14
CA HIS A 168 12.01 8.26 -7.32
C HIS A 168 12.86 9.04 -6.32
N GLY A 169 12.92 8.56 -5.08
CA GLY A 169 13.76 9.12 -4.01
C GLY A 169 13.33 10.48 -3.45
N SER A 170 12.20 11.05 -3.89
CA SER A 170 11.71 12.35 -3.39
C SER A 170 10.19 12.50 -3.54
N SER A 171 9.58 13.38 -2.73
CA SER A 171 8.17 13.74 -2.89
C SER A 171 8.01 14.85 -3.94
N PRO A 172 7.19 14.67 -5.00
CA PRO A 172 6.94 15.69 -6.01
C PRO A 172 5.90 16.75 -5.59
N GLY A 173 5.33 16.66 -4.38
CA GLY A 173 4.30 17.58 -3.90
C GLY A 173 3.83 17.29 -2.47
N ARG A 174 2.68 17.85 -2.09
CA ARG A 174 2.17 17.85 -0.71
C ARG A 174 0.89 17.05 -0.48
N GLN A 175 0.17 16.68 -1.53
CA GLN A 175 -1.04 15.87 -1.41
C GLN A 175 -1.25 14.96 -2.62
N VAL A 176 -2.05 13.91 -2.43
CA VAL A 176 -2.53 13.03 -3.50
C VAL A 176 -3.95 12.55 -3.18
N PRO A 177 -4.88 12.55 -4.16
CA PRO A 177 -6.19 11.93 -4.00
C PRO A 177 -6.09 10.44 -3.66
N LYS A 178 -6.96 9.93 -2.77
CA LYS A 178 -7.04 8.50 -2.43
C LYS A 178 -7.17 7.59 -3.66
N SER A 179 -7.97 8.02 -4.63
CA SER A 179 -8.21 7.28 -5.88
C SER A 179 -6.95 7.17 -6.74
N ASP A 180 -6.17 8.24 -6.85
CA ASP A 180 -4.93 8.27 -7.62
C ASP A 180 -3.82 7.44 -6.96
N LEU A 181 -3.70 7.51 -5.63
CA LEU A 181 -2.83 6.62 -4.88
C LEU A 181 -3.21 5.16 -5.15
N GLY A 182 -4.50 4.84 -5.03
CA GLY A 182 -4.98 3.49 -5.27
C GLY A 182 -4.66 3.00 -6.69
N GLN A 183 -4.87 3.85 -7.69
CA GLN A 183 -4.55 3.55 -9.08
C GLN A 183 -3.05 3.27 -9.27
N PHE A 184 -2.17 4.17 -8.80
CA PHE A 184 -0.73 4.02 -8.96
C PHE A 184 -0.21 2.74 -8.30
N MET A 185 -0.69 2.42 -7.09
CA MET A 185 -0.28 1.20 -6.37
C MET A 185 -0.59 -0.08 -7.17
N VAL A 186 -1.62 -0.08 -8.03
CA VAL A 186 -1.92 -1.23 -8.90
C VAL A 186 -1.08 -1.20 -10.17
N GLU A 187 -0.97 -0.05 -10.82
CA GLU A 187 -0.28 0.08 -12.12
C GLU A 187 1.22 -0.21 -12.00
N CYS A 188 1.85 0.27 -10.92
CA CYS A 188 3.29 0.12 -10.68
C CYS A 188 3.75 -1.35 -10.54
N LEU A 189 2.86 -2.28 -10.20
CA LEU A 189 3.16 -3.72 -10.09
C LEU A 189 3.57 -4.37 -11.43
N SER A 190 3.39 -3.67 -12.55
CA SER A 190 3.72 -4.14 -13.90
C SER A 190 4.72 -3.25 -14.63
N GLN A 191 5.37 -2.33 -13.89
CA GLN A 191 6.24 -1.29 -14.42
C GLN A 191 7.64 -1.44 -13.80
N PRO A 192 8.57 -2.14 -14.48
CA PRO A 192 9.91 -2.42 -13.97
C PRO A 192 10.71 -1.17 -13.57
N GLU A 193 10.40 -0.02 -14.14
CA GLU A 193 10.97 1.27 -13.76
C GLU A 193 10.71 1.66 -12.30
N HIS A 194 9.70 1.07 -11.65
CA HIS A 194 9.38 1.31 -10.23
C HIS A 194 9.93 0.23 -9.29
N TYR A 195 10.51 -0.85 -9.82
CA TYR A 195 11.04 -1.93 -9.00
C TYR A 195 12.28 -1.46 -8.24
N HIS A 196 12.33 -1.82 -6.97
CA HIS A 196 13.35 -1.39 -6.01
C HIS A 196 13.44 0.14 -5.85
N GLN A 197 12.35 0.86 -6.11
CA GLN A 197 12.31 2.33 -5.98
C GLN A 197 11.46 2.81 -4.80
N LEU A 198 11.86 3.95 -4.26
CA LEU A 198 11.04 4.77 -3.36
C LEU A 198 10.27 5.78 -4.20
N CYS A 199 9.02 5.47 -4.52
CA CYS A 199 8.14 6.28 -5.34
C CYS A 199 7.38 7.31 -4.51
N GLY A 200 7.80 8.57 -4.56
CA GLY A 200 6.99 9.69 -4.07
C GLY A 200 5.91 10.05 -5.09
N LEU A 201 4.68 10.20 -4.63
CA LEU A 201 3.49 10.39 -5.46
C LEU A 201 2.72 11.62 -5.01
N ALA A 202 2.50 12.61 -5.89
CA ALA A 202 1.71 13.79 -5.54
C ALA A 202 0.97 14.38 -6.74
N TYR A 203 -0.19 14.97 -6.48
CA TYR A 203 -0.86 15.83 -7.44
C TYR A 203 -0.10 17.18 -7.55
N PRO A 204 0.22 17.66 -8.77
CA PRO A 204 0.82 18.98 -8.94
C PRO A 204 -0.11 20.04 -8.38
N THR A 205 0.34 20.74 -7.34
CA THR A 205 -0.29 22.00 -6.95
C THR A 205 0.03 23.00 -8.05
N LEU A 206 -1.00 23.57 -8.69
CA LEU A 206 -0.80 24.73 -9.56
C LEU A 206 -0.06 25.79 -8.74
N GLN A 207 1.15 26.16 -9.18
CA GLN A 207 1.91 27.27 -8.61
C GLN A 207 1.24 28.60 -8.93
#